data_AF-A0A259LNP4-F1
#
_entry.id   AF-A0A259LNP4-F1
#
_cell.length_a   1.000
_cell.length_b   1.000
_cell.length_c   1.000
_cell.angle_alpha   90.00
_cell.angle_beta   90.00
_cell.angle_gamma   90.00
#
_symmetry.space_group_name_H-M   'P 1'
#
loop_
_entity.id
_entity.type
_entity.pdbx_description
1 polymer ?
#
loop_
_entity_poly.entity_id
_entity_poly.type
_entity_poly.pdbx_seq_one_letter_code
_entity_poly.pdbx_strand_id
1 'polypeptide(L)'
;MAASYDLDENIASGGQSGNFSSISTGNADTADGHFGMDANTSRLGVSVTSPEDVTVLVEFDFDNNDSLEPRLRRAYGEYNNVLIGRDWSNYNSFVGNTPILDFDGLPGTAGTQSRTEQIRYKTGPLSFSLEQPFSNGVGTGINADGVPTTGGTVTSSPAVTAKLEDSQGGFSYAAGVMAKQTGYDNATNDDSAIGFGAFLAGKIAVTDMISIQGAVNYSDGANGYVYRAGGNFGQYDAYTDANGDVETVESVGGAIGASFGLGGGRSVNIGYGTAMVDLDENIASGGQSGNFSSIST
;
A
#
# COMPACT_ATOMS: atom_id res chain seq x y z
N MET A 1 0.79 -7.87 -19.24
CA MET A 1 2.00 -8.67 -19.50
C MET A 1 3.18 -7.83 -19.07
N ALA A 2 4.03 -8.39 -18.22
CA ALA A 2 5.25 -7.75 -17.71
C ALA A 2 6.43 -8.71 -17.90
N ALA A 3 7.63 -8.18 -18.09
CA ALA A 3 8.86 -8.95 -18.19
C ALA A 3 9.95 -8.26 -17.38
N SER A 4 10.77 -9.03 -16.67
CA SER A 4 11.96 -8.56 -15.96
C SER A 4 13.18 -9.39 -16.32
N TYR A 5 14.34 -8.81 -16.03
CA TYR A 5 15.61 -9.53 -16.02
C TYR A 5 16.40 -9.12 -14.78
N ASP A 6 16.61 -10.06 -13.86
CA ASP A 6 17.37 -9.85 -12.63
C ASP A 6 18.79 -10.37 -12.82
N LEU A 7 19.79 -9.52 -12.57
CA LEU A 7 21.20 -9.85 -12.86
C LEU A 7 21.82 -10.80 -11.84
N ASP A 8 21.37 -10.71 -10.58
CA ASP A 8 21.97 -11.38 -9.43
C ASP A 8 20.97 -12.41 -8.88
N GLU A 9 20.06 -12.02 -8.01
CA GLU A 9 19.07 -12.93 -7.40
C GLU A 9 17.68 -12.84 -8.04
N ASN A 10 16.98 -13.97 -8.13
CA ASN A 10 15.57 -14.01 -8.53
C ASN A 10 14.66 -13.49 -7.41
N ILE A 11 14.38 -12.20 -7.44
CA ILE A 11 13.46 -11.55 -6.50
C ILE A 11 12.10 -11.25 -7.11
N ALA A 12 11.86 -11.62 -8.38
CA ALA A 12 10.60 -11.38 -9.05
C ALA A 12 9.48 -12.26 -8.48
N SER A 13 8.35 -11.64 -8.15
CA SER A 13 7.07 -12.31 -7.91
C SER A 13 6.14 -12.12 -9.11
N GLY A 14 4.86 -12.47 -8.95
CA GLY A 14 3.87 -12.18 -9.99
C GLY A 14 3.89 -10.71 -10.43
N GLY A 15 3.51 -10.49 -11.68
CA GLY A 15 3.55 -9.19 -12.32
C GLY A 15 4.97 -8.66 -12.53
N GLN A 16 5.98 -9.52 -12.33
CA GLN A 16 7.41 -9.19 -12.33
C GLN A 16 7.75 -8.07 -11.34
N SER A 17 7.11 -8.12 -10.17
CA SER A 17 7.33 -7.16 -9.08
C SER A 17 8.47 -7.63 -8.19
N GLY A 18 9.29 -6.72 -7.66
CA GLY A 18 10.35 -7.11 -6.72
C GLY A 18 9.77 -7.51 -5.36
N ASN A 19 10.13 -8.69 -4.86
CA ASN A 19 9.84 -9.17 -3.51
C ASN A 19 11.04 -8.93 -2.59
N PHE A 20 10.93 -7.91 -1.73
CA PHE A 20 12.06 -7.50 -0.87
C PHE A 20 12.42 -8.53 0.22
N SER A 21 11.50 -9.43 0.54
CA SER A 21 11.76 -10.52 1.51
C SER A 21 12.54 -11.68 0.91
N SER A 22 12.66 -11.70 -0.42
CA SER A 22 13.49 -12.66 -1.16
C SER A 22 14.92 -12.19 -1.36
N ILE A 23 15.29 -10.99 -0.88
CA ILE A 23 16.66 -10.49 -0.98
C ILE A 23 17.51 -11.25 0.04
N SER A 24 18.50 -11.98 -0.45
CA SER A 24 19.51 -12.64 0.36
C SER A 24 20.32 -11.62 1.18
N THR A 25 20.59 -11.98 2.43
CA THR A 25 21.40 -11.15 3.34
C THR A 25 22.70 -11.88 3.70
N GLY A 26 23.81 -11.14 3.77
CA GLY A 26 25.14 -11.70 4.01
C GLY A 26 25.88 -12.11 2.73
N ASN A 27 26.84 -13.04 2.84
CA ASN A 27 27.65 -13.52 1.70
C ASN A 27 27.04 -14.76 1.02
N ALA A 28 25.71 -14.80 0.89
CA ALA A 28 25.06 -15.89 0.16
C ALA A 28 25.39 -15.77 -1.33
N ASP A 29 25.82 -16.86 -1.95
CA ASP A 29 26.06 -16.94 -3.39
C ASP A 29 24.78 -17.41 -4.06
N THR A 30 24.12 -16.52 -4.79
CA THR A 30 22.90 -16.81 -5.56
C THR A 30 23.24 -17.05 -7.02
N ALA A 31 22.43 -17.85 -7.71
CA ALA A 31 22.64 -18.05 -9.14
C ALA A 31 22.33 -16.76 -9.90
N ASP A 32 23.22 -16.27 -10.75
CA ASP A 32 23.01 -15.06 -11.55
C ASP A 32 22.01 -15.24 -12.72
N GLY A 33 21.37 -14.15 -13.13
CA GLY A 33 20.71 -14.01 -14.43
C GLY A 33 19.36 -14.72 -14.56
N HIS A 34 18.30 -14.05 -14.12
CA HIS A 34 16.92 -14.57 -14.14
C HIS A 34 16.07 -13.78 -15.11
N PHE A 35 15.45 -14.47 -16.07
CA PHE A 35 14.44 -13.88 -16.95
C PHE A 35 13.07 -14.34 -16.52
N GLY A 36 12.14 -13.41 -16.34
CA GLY A 36 10.74 -13.70 -16.03
C GLY A 36 9.79 -12.94 -16.94
N MET A 37 8.65 -13.54 -17.25
CA MET A 37 7.56 -12.89 -17.97
C MET A 37 6.23 -13.55 -17.62
N ASP A 38 5.21 -12.74 -17.36
CA ASP A 38 3.87 -13.23 -17.04
C ASP A 38 2.75 -12.35 -17.62
N ALA A 39 1.52 -12.83 -17.44
CA ALA A 39 0.30 -12.13 -17.80
C ALA A 39 -0.59 -11.78 -16.60
N ASN A 40 -0.08 -11.85 -15.36
CA ASN A 40 -0.84 -11.69 -14.11
C ASN A 40 -1.51 -10.32 -14.04
N THR A 41 -0.85 -9.32 -14.62
CA THR A 41 -1.32 -7.93 -14.67
C THR A 41 -2.46 -7.69 -15.66
N SER A 42 -2.89 -8.71 -16.41
CA SER A 42 -4.01 -8.60 -17.36
C SER A 42 -5.31 -8.29 -16.62
N ARG A 43 -6.12 -7.40 -17.19
CA ARG A 43 -7.31 -6.84 -16.52
C ARG A 43 -8.49 -6.75 -17.47
N LEU A 44 -9.67 -7.04 -16.93
CA LEU A 44 -10.95 -6.84 -17.61
C LEU A 44 -11.89 -6.09 -16.67
N GLY A 45 -12.52 -5.03 -17.17
CA GLY A 45 -13.52 -4.28 -16.43
C GLY A 45 -14.69 -3.87 -17.31
N VAL A 46 -15.87 -3.82 -16.71
CA VAL A 46 -17.11 -3.33 -17.32
C VAL A 46 -17.66 -2.23 -16.43
N SER A 47 -18.02 -1.10 -17.03
CA SER A 47 -18.70 -0.01 -16.34
C SER A 47 -19.91 0.43 -17.16
N VAL A 48 -21.02 0.66 -16.49
CA VAL A 48 -22.29 1.10 -17.07
C VAL A 48 -22.80 2.27 -16.24
N THR A 49 -23.22 3.35 -16.91
CA THR A 49 -23.88 4.50 -16.28
C THR A 49 -25.28 4.64 -16.87
N SER A 50 -26.30 4.71 -16.01
CA SER A 50 -27.68 4.92 -16.43
C SER A 50 -27.95 6.40 -16.78
N PRO A 51 -29.06 6.72 -17.49
CA PRO A 51 -29.48 8.10 -17.72
C PRO A 51 -29.74 8.92 -16.45
N GLU A 52 -30.00 8.26 -15.33
CA GLU A 52 -30.17 8.85 -14.00
C GLU A 52 -28.85 9.00 -13.23
N ASP A 53 -27.70 8.90 -13.92
CA ASP A 53 -26.34 9.03 -13.36
C ASP A 53 -25.97 7.98 -12.31
N VAL A 54 -26.63 6.82 -12.31
CA VAL A 54 -26.22 5.67 -11.50
C VAL A 54 -25.13 4.91 -12.26
N THR A 55 -23.94 4.85 -11.68
CA THR A 55 -22.80 4.09 -12.23
C THR A 55 -22.65 2.77 -11.49
N VAL A 56 -22.41 1.69 -12.23
CA VAL A 56 -21.97 0.39 -11.70
C VAL A 56 -20.69 -0.01 -12.41
N LEU A 57 -19.72 -0.52 -11.66
CA LEU A 57 -18.46 -1.00 -12.18
C LEU A 57 -18.10 -2.35 -11.57
N VAL A 58 -17.63 -3.28 -12.41
CA VAL A 58 -16.99 -4.53 -11.99
C VAL A 58 -15.66 -4.69 -12.74
N GLU A 59 -14.58 -4.96 -12.02
CA GLU A 59 -13.22 -5.12 -12.56
C GLU A 59 -12.52 -6.32 -11.92
N PHE A 60 -11.91 -7.15 -12.76
CA PHE A 60 -11.09 -8.31 -12.38
C PHE A 60 -9.67 -8.18 -12.95
N ASP A 61 -8.69 -8.69 -12.22
CA ASP A 61 -7.39 -9.11 -12.74
C ASP A 61 -7.11 -10.57 -12.38
N PHE A 62 -5.89 -11.02 -12.66
CA PHE A 62 -5.34 -12.21 -12.05
C PHE A 62 -4.52 -11.81 -10.81
N ASP A 63 -4.52 -12.69 -9.82
CA ASP A 63 -3.74 -12.48 -8.63
C ASP A 63 -2.25 -12.43 -8.98
N ASN A 64 -1.48 -11.76 -8.13
CA ASN A 64 -0.07 -11.50 -8.37
C ASN A 64 0.80 -12.73 -8.03
N ASN A 65 0.34 -13.91 -8.42
CA ASN A 65 0.92 -15.21 -8.11
C ASN A 65 1.06 -16.09 -9.39
N ASP A 66 1.82 -17.16 -9.31
CA ASP A 66 2.12 -17.99 -10.50
C ASP A 66 0.90 -18.77 -11.03
N SER A 67 -0.24 -18.76 -10.33
CA SER A 67 -1.43 -19.54 -10.65
C SER A 67 -2.48 -18.83 -11.52
N LEU A 68 -2.28 -17.55 -11.89
CA LEU A 68 -3.22 -16.77 -12.72
C LEU A 68 -4.68 -16.87 -12.22
N GLU A 69 -4.89 -16.74 -10.91
CA GLU A 69 -6.21 -16.88 -10.29
C GLU A 69 -7.03 -15.59 -10.47
N PRO A 70 -8.26 -15.64 -11.01
CA PRO A 70 -9.08 -14.43 -11.14
C PRO A 70 -9.39 -13.80 -9.77
N ARG A 71 -9.16 -12.50 -9.66
CA ARG A 71 -9.35 -11.72 -8.43
C ARG A 71 -10.25 -10.52 -8.69
N LEU A 72 -11.23 -10.32 -7.82
CA LEU A 72 -12.10 -9.14 -7.87
C LEU A 72 -11.33 -7.91 -7.38
N ARG A 73 -11.15 -6.92 -8.26
CA ARG A 73 -10.45 -5.67 -7.94
C ARG A 73 -11.38 -4.58 -7.47
N ARG A 74 -12.46 -4.37 -8.23
CA ARG A 74 -13.43 -3.29 -8.01
C ARG A 74 -14.83 -3.81 -8.28
N ALA A 75 -15.76 -3.49 -7.40
CA ALA A 75 -17.18 -3.79 -7.54
C ALA A 75 -17.96 -2.77 -6.73
N TYR A 76 -18.48 -1.72 -7.38
CA TYR A 76 -19.19 -0.66 -6.67
C TYR A 76 -20.31 -0.05 -7.52
N GLY A 77 -21.25 0.58 -6.81
CA GLY A 77 -22.21 1.53 -7.37
C GLY A 77 -21.86 2.96 -6.94
N GLU A 78 -22.08 3.95 -7.80
CA GLU A 78 -21.90 5.37 -7.49
C GLU A 78 -23.13 6.17 -7.96
N TYR A 79 -23.67 7.01 -7.07
CA TYR A 79 -24.80 7.90 -7.36
C TYR A 79 -24.72 9.14 -6.48
N ASN A 80 -24.96 10.34 -7.05
CA ASN A 80 -24.91 11.61 -6.33
C ASN A 80 -23.65 11.76 -5.44
N ASN A 81 -22.49 11.40 -6.00
CA ASN A 81 -21.18 11.47 -5.35
C ASN A 81 -21.00 10.51 -4.16
N VAL A 82 -21.93 9.58 -3.96
CA VAL A 82 -21.83 8.51 -2.96
C VAL A 82 -21.47 7.22 -3.68
N LEU A 83 -20.33 6.64 -3.32
CA LEU A 83 -19.88 5.32 -3.75
C LEU A 83 -20.14 4.30 -2.65
N ILE A 84 -20.68 3.13 -3.01
CA ILE A 84 -20.84 1.98 -2.12
C ILE A 84 -20.29 0.74 -2.82
N GLY A 85 -19.35 0.06 -2.17
CA GLY A 85 -18.78 -1.20 -2.66
C GLY A 85 -17.27 -1.26 -2.49
N ARG A 86 -16.61 -2.13 -3.26
CA ARG A 86 -15.16 -2.30 -3.26
C ARG A 86 -14.51 -1.40 -4.31
N ASP A 87 -13.69 -0.47 -3.85
CA ASP A 87 -12.80 0.33 -4.70
C ASP A 87 -11.48 0.55 -3.94
N TRP A 88 -10.52 1.24 -4.55
CA TRP A 88 -9.34 1.75 -3.84
C TRP A 88 -9.73 2.42 -2.52
N SER A 89 -8.96 2.25 -1.45
CA SER A 89 -9.16 3.01 -0.20
C SER A 89 -9.23 4.51 -0.47
N ASN A 90 -9.99 5.26 0.33
CA ASN A 90 -10.01 6.72 0.25
C ASN A 90 -8.75 7.31 0.89
N TYR A 91 -8.09 6.56 1.78
CA TYR A 91 -6.71 6.79 2.18
C TYR A 91 -5.73 6.24 1.12
N ASN A 92 -5.81 6.80 -0.08
CA ASN A 92 -4.92 6.46 -1.20
C ASN A 92 -4.84 7.62 -2.20
N SER A 93 -3.68 7.85 -2.81
CA SER A 93 -3.52 8.77 -3.95
C SER A 93 -2.48 8.28 -4.95
N PHE A 94 -2.69 8.58 -6.23
CA PHE A 94 -1.72 8.33 -7.30
C PHE A 94 -0.95 9.59 -7.72
N VAL A 95 -1.23 10.75 -7.10
CA VAL A 95 -0.61 12.03 -7.47
C VAL A 95 0.92 11.96 -7.42
N GLY A 96 1.47 11.34 -6.38
CA GLY A 96 2.91 11.21 -6.15
C GLY A 96 3.56 10.01 -6.83
N ASN A 97 2.82 9.16 -7.55
CA ASN A 97 3.36 7.91 -8.09
C ASN A 97 4.23 8.17 -9.32
N THR A 98 5.38 7.51 -9.36
CA THR A 98 6.25 7.47 -10.55
C THR A 98 5.87 6.26 -11.40
N PRO A 99 5.60 6.43 -12.70
CA PRO A 99 5.24 5.31 -13.57
C PRO A 99 6.49 4.48 -13.86
N ILE A 100 6.61 3.35 -13.16
CA ILE A 100 7.71 2.39 -13.29
C ILE A 100 7.19 1.04 -13.79
N LEU A 101 8.11 0.15 -14.16
CA LEU A 101 7.78 -1.17 -14.72
C LEU A 101 7.35 -2.18 -13.66
N ASP A 102 7.86 -2.05 -12.43
CA ASP A 102 7.43 -2.86 -11.28
C ASP A 102 5.93 -2.64 -11.04
N PHE A 103 5.15 -3.73 -11.08
CA PHE A 103 3.69 -3.67 -10.99
C PHE A 103 3.17 -3.26 -9.61
N ASP A 104 3.87 -3.62 -8.55
CA ASP A 104 3.58 -3.17 -7.19
C ASP A 104 4.05 -1.73 -6.98
N GLY A 105 5.13 -1.33 -7.65
CA GLY A 105 5.62 0.02 -7.63
C GLY A 105 6.49 0.33 -6.41
N LEU A 106 6.69 1.63 -6.13
CA LEU A 106 7.62 2.08 -5.10
C LEU A 106 7.03 1.94 -3.68
N PRO A 107 7.79 1.41 -2.71
CA PRO A 107 7.40 1.44 -1.30
C PRO A 107 7.27 2.89 -0.80
N GLY A 108 6.40 3.12 0.18
CA GLY A 108 6.19 4.45 0.76
C GLY A 108 5.36 5.42 -0.08
N THR A 109 4.78 4.98 -1.21
CA THR A 109 3.81 5.76 -1.99
C THR A 109 2.53 6.05 -1.20
N ALA A 110 1.79 7.09 -1.61
CA ALA A 110 0.72 7.70 -0.81
C ALA A 110 -0.41 6.73 -0.44
N GLY A 111 -0.62 6.52 0.86
CA GLY A 111 -1.66 5.69 1.44
C GLY A 111 -1.45 4.18 1.28
N THR A 112 -2.54 3.43 1.38
CA THR A 112 -2.52 1.97 1.45
C THR A 112 -2.23 1.28 0.10
N GLN A 113 -2.49 1.95 -1.03
CA GLN A 113 -2.46 1.36 -2.38
C GLN A 113 -3.20 0.01 -2.49
N SER A 114 -4.30 -0.16 -1.76
CA SER A 114 -5.15 -1.35 -1.83
C SER A 114 -6.62 -0.97 -1.97
N ARG A 115 -7.48 -1.97 -2.15
CA ARG A 115 -8.93 -1.83 -2.29
C ARG A 115 -9.65 -2.46 -1.10
N THR A 116 -10.73 -1.83 -0.69
CA THR A 116 -11.55 -2.28 0.43
C THR A 116 -13.02 -1.90 0.19
N GLU A 117 -13.90 -2.64 0.84
CA GLU A 117 -15.33 -2.35 0.92
C GLU A 117 -15.53 -1.03 1.66
N GLN A 118 -16.32 -0.12 1.09
CA GLN A 118 -16.46 1.22 1.64
C GLN A 118 -17.76 1.90 1.25
N ILE A 119 -18.09 2.94 2.02
CA ILE A 119 -19.06 3.97 1.70
C ILE A 119 -18.30 5.30 1.64
N ARG A 120 -18.19 5.90 0.45
CA ARG A 120 -17.44 7.13 0.24
C ARG A 120 -18.33 8.24 -0.28
N TYR A 121 -18.20 9.43 0.29
CA TYR A 121 -18.80 10.65 -0.23
C TYR A 121 -17.72 11.59 -0.78
N LYS A 122 -17.96 12.20 -1.95
CA LYS A 122 -17.06 13.18 -2.57
C LYS A 122 -17.72 14.55 -2.73
N THR A 123 -17.01 15.61 -2.38
CA THR A 123 -17.45 17.00 -2.53
C THR A 123 -16.29 17.91 -2.94
N GLY A 124 -16.28 18.30 -4.22
CA GLY A 124 -15.16 19.03 -4.81
C GLY A 124 -13.85 18.24 -4.67
N PRO A 125 -12.77 18.84 -4.15
CA PRO A 125 -11.49 18.16 -3.94
C PRO A 125 -11.47 17.27 -2.69
N LEU A 126 -12.54 17.26 -1.89
CA LEU A 126 -12.61 16.50 -0.64
C LEU A 126 -13.37 15.19 -0.81
N SER A 127 -12.93 14.16 -0.11
CA SER A 127 -13.64 12.89 0.00
C SER A 127 -13.51 12.27 1.39
N PHE A 128 -14.60 11.67 1.86
CA PHE A 128 -14.72 11.05 3.19
C PHE A 128 -15.21 9.62 3.02
N SER A 129 -14.73 8.69 3.84
CA SER A 129 -15.12 7.29 3.74
C SER A 129 -15.24 6.58 5.08
N LEU A 130 -16.19 5.66 5.15
CA LEU A 130 -16.19 4.56 6.10
C LEU A 130 -15.74 3.30 5.35
N GLU A 131 -14.70 2.65 5.83
CA GLU A 131 -14.03 1.55 5.15
C GLU A 131 -13.97 0.32 6.04
N GLN A 132 -14.01 -0.86 5.42
CA GLN A 132 -13.53 -2.06 6.08
C GLN A 132 -12.03 -1.86 6.39
N PRO A 133 -11.59 -1.91 7.66
CA PRO A 133 -10.21 -1.64 8.01
C PRO A 133 -9.25 -2.65 7.39
N PHE A 134 -8.10 -2.17 6.94
CA PHE A 134 -6.94 -3.03 6.78
C PHE A 134 -6.43 -3.37 8.18
N SER A 135 -6.30 -4.66 8.49
CA SER A 135 -5.79 -5.14 9.78
C SER A 135 -4.69 -6.14 9.49
N ASN A 136 -3.48 -5.81 9.93
CA ASN A 136 -2.35 -6.72 9.85
C ASN A 136 -2.17 -7.51 11.16
N GLY A 137 -3.07 -7.34 12.12
CA GLY A 137 -3.07 -8.07 13.39
C GLY A 137 -2.35 -7.36 14.52
N VAL A 138 -2.50 -7.94 15.71
CA VAL A 138 -1.75 -7.61 16.92
C VAL A 138 -0.74 -8.71 17.20
N GLY A 139 0.54 -8.34 17.31
CA GLY A 139 1.64 -9.24 17.64
C GLY A 139 1.54 -9.74 19.09
N THR A 140 1.68 -11.05 19.28
CA THR A 140 1.63 -11.71 20.60
C THR A 140 2.94 -12.36 21.01
N GLY A 141 3.99 -12.14 20.23
CA GLY A 141 5.32 -12.71 20.45
C GLY A 141 5.93 -13.27 19.18
N ILE A 142 6.91 -14.15 19.36
CA ILE A 142 7.65 -14.82 18.30
C ILE A 142 7.67 -16.31 18.62
N ASN A 143 7.39 -17.14 17.62
CA ASN A 143 7.48 -18.58 17.80
C ASN A 143 8.94 -19.07 17.82
N ALA A 144 9.14 -20.36 18.09
CA ALA A 144 10.47 -20.95 18.19
C ALA A 144 11.31 -20.83 16.90
N ASP A 145 10.67 -20.60 15.75
CA ASP A 145 11.30 -20.45 14.44
C ASP A 145 11.61 -18.98 14.10
N GLY A 146 11.44 -18.06 15.05
CA GLY A 146 11.69 -16.63 14.82
C GLY A 146 10.57 -15.94 14.03
N VAL A 147 9.43 -16.60 13.81
CA VAL A 147 8.29 -16.03 13.09
C VAL A 147 7.37 -15.34 14.09
N PRO A 148 7.05 -14.05 13.90
CA PRO A 148 6.15 -13.38 14.81
C PRO A 148 4.74 -13.98 14.75
N THR A 149 4.10 -14.09 15.91
CA THR A 149 2.76 -14.68 16.04
C THR A 149 1.73 -13.58 16.23
N THR A 150 0.55 -13.76 15.64
CA THR A 150 -0.62 -12.92 15.93
C THR A 150 -1.69 -13.75 16.62
N GLY A 151 -2.55 -13.08 17.39
CA GLY A 151 -3.67 -13.71 18.06
C GLY A 151 -4.65 -12.66 18.56
N GLY A 152 -5.88 -13.09 18.86
CA GLY A 152 -6.87 -12.25 19.53
C GLY A 152 -7.23 -10.94 18.82
N THR A 153 -6.85 -10.74 17.55
CA THR A 153 -7.10 -9.47 16.86
C THR A 153 -8.59 -9.26 16.65
N VAL A 154 -9.09 -8.10 17.08
CA VAL A 154 -10.49 -7.70 16.91
C VAL A 154 -10.57 -6.44 16.05
N THR A 155 -11.48 -6.49 15.06
CA THR A 155 -11.90 -5.33 14.27
C THR A 155 -13.33 -4.98 14.65
N SER A 156 -13.52 -4.01 15.55
CA SER A 156 -14.82 -3.62 16.13
C SER A 156 -15.48 -2.43 15.43
N SER A 157 -14.73 -1.63 14.66
CA SER A 157 -15.22 -0.41 14.01
C SER A 157 -14.77 -0.32 12.56
N PRO A 158 -15.50 0.43 11.69
CA PRO A 158 -14.95 0.83 10.40
C PRO A 158 -13.73 1.76 10.59
N ALA A 159 -12.89 1.84 9.57
CA ALA A 159 -11.88 2.87 9.46
C ALA A 159 -12.55 4.12 8.89
N VAL A 160 -12.22 5.28 9.44
CA VAL A 160 -12.70 6.57 8.94
C VAL A 160 -11.56 7.26 8.22
N THR A 161 -11.80 7.75 7.01
CA THR A 161 -10.78 8.41 6.21
C THR A 161 -11.29 9.72 5.64
N ALA A 162 -10.38 10.68 5.46
CA ALA A 162 -10.63 11.92 4.75
C ALA A 162 -9.45 12.21 3.81
N LYS A 163 -9.74 12.72 2.62
CA LYS A 163 -8.73 13.07 1.62
C LYS A 163 -9.07 14.39 0.95
N LEU A 164 -8.05 15.22 0.76
CA LEU A 164 -8.02 16.35 -0.15
C LEU A 164 -7.15 15.97 -1.36
N GLU A 165 -7.64 16.15 -2.58
CA GLU A 165 -6.86 15.93 -3.81
C GLU A 165 -7.28 16.93 -4.88
N ASP A 166 -6.33 17.67 -5.45
CA ASP A 166 -6.60 18.72 -6.43
C ASP A 166 -5.38 18.98 -7.33
N SER A 167 -5.58 19.81 -8.37
CA SER A 167 -4.51 20.22 -9.29
C SER A 167 -4.70 21.65 -9.79
N GLN A 168 -3.62 22.43 -9.77
CA GLN A 168 -3.60 23.79 -10.27
C GLN A 168 -2.24 24.13 -10.90
N GLY A 169 -2.26 24.68 -12.12
CA GLY A 169 -1.09 25.34 -12.73
C GLY A 169 0.15 24.44 -12.90
N GLY A 170 -0.03 23.15 -13.18
CA GLY A 170 1.07 22.19 -13.32
C GLY A 170 1.52 21.53 -12.01
N PHE A 171 0.85 21.85 -10.89
CA PHE A 171 1.05 21.20 -9.61
C PHE A 171 -0.21 20.42 -9.20
N SER A 172 -0.05 19.12 -8.97
CA SER A 172 -1.08 18.26 -8.38
C SER A 172 -0.66 17.90 -6.97
N TYR A 173 -1.62 17.84 -6.05
CA TYR A 173 -1.36 17.51 -4.65
C TYR A 173 -2.48 16.68 -4.04
N ALA A 174 -2.12 15.87 -3.05
CA ALA A 174 -3.07 15.16 -2.22
C ALA A 174 -2.59 15.12 -0.75
N ALA A 175 -3.55 15.16 0.16
CA ALA A 175 -3.34 14.94 1.59
C ALA A 175 -4.45 14.04 2.12
N GLY A 176 -4.09 13.00 2.85
CA GLY A 176 -5.04 12.06 3.43
C GLY A 176 -4.80 11.86 4.91
N VAL A 177 -5.88 11.60 5.65
CA VAL A 177 -5.84 11.18 7.06
C VAL A 177 -6.78 10.00 7.27
N MET A 178 -6.44 9.14 8.22
CA MET A 178 -7.27 8.01 8.63
C MET A 178 -7.22 7.79 10.14
N ALA A 179 -8.25 7.14 10.68
CA ALA A 179 -8.27 6.56 12.01
C ALA A 179 -9.03 5.22 12.02
N LYS A 180 -8.58 4.26 12.82
CA LYS A 180 -9.24 2.97 13.08
C LYS A 180 -8.99 2.53 14.52
N GLN A 181 -9.80 1.61 15.03
CA GLN A 181 -9.50 0.89 16.25
C GLN A 181 -8.71 -0.39 15.92
N THR A 182 -7.69 -0.68 16.71
CA THR A 182 -6.94 -1.93 16.69
C THR A 182 -7.11 -2.57 18.07
N GLY A 183 -7.81 -3.70 18.12
CA GLY A 183 -8.15 -4.38 19.38
C GLY A 183 -7.47 -5.74 19.54
N TYR A 184 -7.29 -6.13 20.79
CA TYR A 184 -6.84 -7.44 21.22
C TYR A 184 -7.81 -7.99 22.27
N ASP A 185 -8.41 -9.14 21.99
CA ASP A 185 -9.34 -9.83 22.89
C ASP A 185 -8.99 -11.33 22.91
N ASN A 186 -8.70 -11.83 24.11
CA ASN A 186 -8.54 -13.25 24.39
C ASN A 186 -9.26 -13.63 25.70
N ALA A 187 -9.12 -14.88 26.15
CA ALA A 187 -9.81 -15.37 27.34
C ALA A 187 -9.46 -14.62 28.66
N THR A 188 -8.36 -13.87 28.71
CA THR A 188 -7.83 -13.20 29.91
C THR A 188 -7.55 -11.72 29.76
N ASN A 189 -7.41 -11.20 28.54
CA ASN A 189 -7.02 -9.83 28.21
C ASN A 189 -8.01 -9.25 27.19
N ASP A 190 -8.42 -8.00 27.40
CA ASP A 190 -9.26 -7.22 26.49
C ASP A 190 -8.73 -5.78 26.52
N ASP A 191 -8.10 -5.35 25.43
CA ASP A 191 -7.57 -4.00 25.30
C ASP A 191 -7.58 -3.52 23.84
N SER A 192 -7.53 -2.20 23.63
CA SER A 192 -7.52 -1.62 22.29
C SER A 192 -6.84 -0.25 22.23
N ALA A 193 -6.25 0.03 21.08
CA ALA A 193 -5.67 1.32 20.75
C ALA A 193 -6.33 1.95 19.52
N ILE A 194 -6.19 3.27 19.38
CA ILE A 194 -6.59 3.99 18.17
C ILE A 194 -5.37 4.13 17.27
N GLY A 195 -5.42 3.49 16.11
CA GLY A 195 -4.46 3.68 15.04
C GLY A 195 -4.84 4.87 14.16
N PHE A 196 -3.86 5.67 13.79
CA PHE A 196 -4.03 6.83 12.90
C PHE A 196 -2.94 6.88 11.83
N GLY A 197 -3.20 7.62 10.76
CA GLY A 197 -2.22 7.81 9.70
C GLY A 197 -2.47 9.08 8.91
N ALA A 198 -1.40 9.63 8.34
CA ALA A 198 -1.45 10.76 7.43
C ALA A 198 -0.47 10.59 6.25
N PHE A 199 -0.86 11.11 5.09
CA PHE A 199 0.03 11.20 3.94
C PHE A 199 -0.03 12.56 3.26
N LEU A 200 1.07 12.91 2.60
CA LEU A 200 1.15 14.01 1.64
C LEU A 200 1.72 13.48 0.34
N ALA A 201 1.16 13.90 -0.79
CA ALA A 201 1.63 13.56 -2.12
C ALA A 201 1.63 14.79 -3.02
N GLY A 202 2.59 14.85 -3.94
CA GLY A 202 2.73 15.96 -4.87
C GLY A 202 3.35 15.54 -6.19
N LYS A 203 2.96 16.25 -7.25
CA LYS A 203 3.59 16.19 -8.56
C LYS A 203 3.67 17.57 -9.16
N ILE A 204 4.86 17.96 -9.60
CA ILE A 204 5.12 19.24 -10.24
C ILE A 204 5.66 19.01 -11.66
N ALA A 205 5.03 19.65 -12.63
CA ALA A 205 5.59 19.81 -13.97
C ALA A 205 6.69 20.88 -13.92
N VAL A 206 7.94 20.45 -13.98
CA VAL A 206 9.11 21.35 -14.03
C VAL A 206 9.23 21.99 -15.42
N THR A 207 8.93 21.20 -16.45
CA THR A 207 8.78 21.63 -17.85
C THR A 207 7.68 20.81 -18.52
N ASP A 208 7.38 21.08 -19.79
CA ASP A 208 6.46 20.25 -20.60
C ASP A 208 6.92 18.79 -20.76
N MET A 209 8.21 18.50 -20.53
CA MET A 209 8.80 17.16 -20.66
C MET A 209 9.26 16.56 -19.33
N ILE A 210 9.33 17.34 -18.25
CA ILE A 210 9.93 16.89 -16.99
C ILE A 210 8.95 17.11 -15.85
N SER A 211 8.65 16.04 -15.11
CA SER A 211 7.96 16.15 -13.82
C SER A 211 8.78 15.54 -12.69
N ILE A 212 8.58 16.09 -11.50
CA ILE A 212 9.04 15.51 -10.24
C ILE A 212 7.80 15.20 -9.41
N GLN A 213 7.78 14.04 -8.78
CA GLN A 213 6.67 13.60 -7.96
C GLN A 213 7.16 12.81 -6.75
N GLY A 214 6.33 12.76 -5.72
CA GLY A 214 6.63 11.96 -4.55
C GLY A 214 5.52 11.99 -3.52
N ALA A 215 5.73 11.21 -2.46
CA ALA A 215 4.84 11.14 -1.32
C ALA A 215 5.63 10.84 -0.04
N VAL A 216 5.03 11.21 1.09
CA VAL A 216 5.41 10.78 2.43
C VAL A 216 4.18 10.25 3.14
N ASN A 217 4.36 9.22 3.93
CA ASN A 217 3.33 8.55 4.72
C ASN A 217 3.86 8.32 6.13
N TYR A 218 2.96 8.43 7.09
CA TYR A 218 3.19 8.00 8.46
C TYR A 218 1.93 7.35 9.00
N SER A 219 2.10 6.33 9.84
CA SER A 219 1.04 5.82 10.69
C SER A 219 1.58 5.35 12.04
N ASP A 220 0.69 5.28 12.99
CA ASP A 220 0.89 4.70 14.32
C ASP A 220 -0.36 3.85 14.61
N GLY A 221 -0.19 2.57 14.92
CA GLY A 221 -1.33 1.68 15.18
C GLY A 221 -2.09 1.23 13.92
N ALA A 222 -1.58 1.54 12.72
CA ALA A 222 -2.25 1.34 11.44
C ALA A 222 -1.24 1.10 10.28
N ASN A 223 -0.32 0.15 10.44
CA ASN A 223 0.78 -0.08 9.51
C ASN A 223 0.34 -0.70 8.19
N GLY A 224 -0.86 -1.31 8.15
CA GLY A 224 -1.52 -1.67 6.90
C GLY A 224 -1.82 -0.48 5.97
N TYR A 225 -1.65 0.77 6.43
CA TYR A 225 -1.88 1.99 5.66
C TYR A 225 -0.61 2.65 5.12
N VAL A 226 0.58 2.11 5.41
CA VAL A 226 1.83 2.54 4.79
C VAL A 226 2.27 1.48 3.77
N TYR A 227 2.24 1.86 2.49
CA TYR A 227 2.51 0.92 1.41
C TYR A 227 3.89 0.26 1.51
N ARG A 228 3.89 -1.09 1.51
CA ARG A 228 5.07 -1.98 1.63
C ARG A 228 5.86 -1.83 2.95
N ALA A 229 5.25 -1.36 4.04
CA ALA A 229 5.88 -1.38 5.35
C ALA A 229 6.24 -2.82 5.82
N GLY A 230 7.46 -2.92 6.38
CA GLY A 230 8.17 -4.09 6.92
C GLY A 230 8.04 -5.43 6.18
N GLY A 231 9.02 -5.69 5.33
CA GLY A 231 9.24 -7.01 4.75
C GLY A 231 8.19 -7.39 3.71
N ASN A 232 7.85 -6.44 2.83
CA ASN A 232 6.90 -6.64 1.74
C ASN A 232 5.46 -6.92 2.23
N PHE A 233 4.81 -5.88 2.80
CA PHE A 233 3.41 -5.85 3.26
C PHE A 233 3.11 -6.50 4.62
N GLY A 234 4.12 -6.83 5.43
CA GLY A 234 3.99 -7.80 6.54
C GLY A 234 3.80 -7.27 7.97
N GLN A 235 3.59 -5.96 8.21
CA GLN A 235 3.73 -5.40 9.57
C GLN A 235 2.45 -5.29 10.38
N TYR A 236 2.53 -5.67 11.66
CA TYR A 236 1.46 -5.55 12.65
C TYR A 236 1.06 -4.11 12.92
N ASP A 237 -0.20 -3.92 13.27
CA ASP A 237 -0.68 -2.60 13.70
C ASP A 237 -0.23 -2.31 15.13
N ALA A 238 -0.12 -3.33 15.98
CA ALA A 238 0.25 -3.20 17.39
C ALA A 238 0.87 -4.52 17.90
N TYR A 239 1.37 -4.53 19.13
CA TYR A 239 1.74 -5.73 19.88
C TYR A 239 1.15 -5.70 21.29
N THR A 240 1.19 -6.84 21.97
CA THR A 240 0.80 -6.94 23.39
C THR A 240 2.04 -6.90 24.28
N ASP A 241 2.02 -6.08 25.32
CA ASP A 241 3.09 -6.01 26.31
C ASP A 241 3.01 -7.19 27.31
N ALA A 242 3.90 -7.21 28.31
CA ALA A 242 3.91 -8.27 29.33
C ALA A 242 2.66 -8.30 30.22
N ASN A 243 1.89 -7.22 30.28
CA ASN A 243 0.63 -7.11 31.02
C ASN A 243 -0.59 -7.45 30.14
N GLY A 244 -0.41 -7.54 28.82
CA GLY A 244 -1.47 -7.78 27.86
C GLY A 244 -2.08 -6.50 27.27
N ASP A 245 -1.47 -5.35 27.54
CA ASP A 245 -1.88 -4.05 27.02
C ASP A 245 -1.40 -3.89 25.57
N VAL A 246 -2.21 -3.22 24.74
CA VAL A 246 -1.95 -3.02 23.30
C VAL A 246 -1.06 -1.80 23.08
N GLU A 247 0.15 -2.04 22.60
CA GLU A 247 1.13 -1.03 22.24
C GLU A 247 1.20 -0.87 20.72
N THR A 248 0.96 0.34 20.23
CA THR A 248 0.93 0.60 18.80
C THR A 248 2.32 0.58 18.18
N VAL A 249 2.37 0.26 16.89
CA VAL A 249 3.60 0.24 16.10
C VAL A 249 3.56 1.38 15.11
N GLU A 250 4.68 2.10 14.97
CA GLU A 250 4.81 3.22 14.04
C GLU A 250 5.43 2.77 12.71
N SER A 251 4.99 3.38 11.61
CA SER A 251 5.65 3.25 10.33
C SER A 251 5.73 4.56 9.58
N VAL A 252 6.80 4.69 8.80
CA VAL A 252 7.04 5.82 7.91
C VAL A 252 7.41 5.31 6.54
N GLY A 253 6.89 5.95 5.51
CA GLY A 253 7.22 5.65 4.13
C GLY A 253 7.41 6.91 3.32
N GLY A 254 8.25 6.85 2.31
CA GLY A 254 8.43 7.93 1.36
C GLY A 254 8.85 7.42 -0.01
N ALA A 255 8.36 8.09 -1.04
CA ALA A 255 8.77 7.85 -2.42
C ALA A 255 9.04 9.16 -3.14
N ILE A 256 10.02 9.17 -4.01
CA ILE A 256 10.33 10.29 -4.91
C ILE A 256 10.70 9.74 -6.28
N GLY A 257 10.34 10.46 -7.33
CA GLY A 257 10.80 10.13 -8.66
C GLY A 257 10.62 11.26 -9.65
N ALA A 258 11.15 11.02 -10.84
CA ALA A 258 11.10 11.93 -11.96
C ALA A 258 10.68 11.21 -13.22
N SER A 259 9.98 11.94 -14.09
CA SER A 259 9.59 11.47 -15.42
C SER A 259 10.15 12.40 -16.48
N PHE A 260 10.76 11.83 -17.51
CA PHE A 260 11.36 12.53 -18.65
C PHE A 260 10.67 12.08 -19.94
N GLY A 261 9.87 12.96 -20.54
CA GLY A 261 9.22 12.74 -21.82
C GLY A 261 10.21 12.81 -22.98
N LEU A 262 10.16 11.82 -23.87
CA LEU A 262 11.01 11.72 -25.07
C LEU A 262 10.24 12.01 -26.37
N GLY A 263 9.00 12.49 -26.26
CA GLY A 263 8.07 12.69 -27.37
C GLY A 263 7.51 11.38 -27.95
N GLY A 264 6.35 11.48 -28.61
CA GLY A 264 5.68 10.35 -29.24
C GLY A 264 5.19 9.28 -28.24
N GLY A 265 4.79 9.69 -27.03
CA GLY A 265 4.29 8.77 -25.99
C GLY A 265 5.37 8.02 -25.20
N ARG A 266 6.66 8.27 -25.49
CA ARG A 266 7.78 7.62 -24.81
C ARG A 266 8.23 8.43 -23.60
N SER A 267 8.66 7.74 -22.56
CA SER A 267 9.24 8.37 -21.38
C SER A 267 10.33 7.49 -20.77
N VAL A 268 11.25 8.11 -20.03
CA VAL A 268 12.14 7.46 -19.07
C VAL A 268 11.72 7.92 -17.70
N ASN A 269 11.61 7.00 -16.75
CA ASN A 269 11.21 7.29 -15.39
C ASN A 269 12.29 6.80 -14.44
N ILE A 270 12.42 7.44 -13.30
CA ILE A 270 13.30 6.97 -12.24
C ILE A 270 12.63 7.25 -10.91
N GLY A 271 12.63 6.26 -10.04
CA GLY A 271 11.99 6.34 -8.75
C GLY A 271 12.84 5.69 -7.66
N TYR A 272 12.77 6.28 -6.48
CA TYR A 272 13.26 5.70 -5.23
C TYR A 272 12.14 5.70 -4.21
N GLY A 273 11.93 4.58 -3.54
CA GLY A 273 10.97 4.48 -2.45
C GLY A 273 11.57 3.78 -1.24
N THR A 274 11.04 4.08 -0.06
CA THR A 274 11.34 3.35 1.17
C THR A 274 10.13 3.30 2.09
N ALA A 275 10.04 2.22 2.89
CA ALA A 275 9.14 2.12 4.01
C ALA A 275 9.88 1.45 5.18
N MET A 276 9.65 1.98 6.37
CA MET A 276 10.32 1.61 7.62
C MET A 276 9.27 1.46 8.70
N VAL A 277 9.53 0.56 9.64
CA VAL A 277 8.71 0.36 10.83
C VAL A 277 9.61 0.50 12.03
N ASP A 278 9.18 1.33 12.97
CA ASP A 278 9.84 1.48 14.24
C ASP A 278 9.20 0.51 15.23
N LEU A 279 10.01 -0.41 15.76
CA LEU A 279 9.62 -1.33 16.82
C LEU A 279 10.39 -0.90 18.06
N ASP A 280 9.68 -0.60 19.13
CA ASP A 280 10.29 -0.19 20.40
C ASP A 280 11.37 -1.19 20.85
N GLU A 281 12.44 -0.69 21.49
CA GLU A 281 13.69 -1.42 21.76
C GLU A 281 13.48 -2.70 22.58
N ASN A 282 12.35 -2.80 23.29
CA ASN A 282 11.95 -3.97 24.07
C ASN A 282 11.56 -5.20 23.21
N ILE A 283 11.27 -5.03 21.91
CA ILE A 283 10.90 -6.09 20.94
C ILE A 283 11.90 -6.19 19.77
N ALA A 284 12.88 -5.28 19.67
CA ALA A 284 13.93 -5.30 18.65
C ALA A 284 14.82 -6.57 18.68
N SER A 285 14.69 -7.44 19.69
CA SER A 285 15.39 -8.73 19.74
C SER A 285 14.77 -9.84 18.88
N GLY A 286 13.77 -9.54 18.04
CA GLY A 286 13.27 -10.51 17.05
C GLY A 286 12.18 -10.03 16.08
N GLY A 287 11.67 -8.79 16.21
CA GLY A 287 10.84 -8.19 15.17
C GLY A 287 11.69 -7.72 13.98
N GLN A 288 11.22 -7.93 12.75
CA GLN A 288 11.88 -7.46 11.53
C GLN A 288 11.84 -5.92 11.46
N SER A 289 12.72 -5.25 12.20
CA SER A 289 13.12 -3.87 11.93
C SER A 289 13.94 -3.89 10.64
N GLY A 290 13.33 -3.49 9.53
CA GLY A 290 13.95 -3.50 8.21
C GLY A 290 13.73 -2.21 7.47
N ASN A 291 14.83 -1.64 6.97
CA ASN A 291 14.81 -0.54 6.00
C ASN A 291 14.74 -1.16 4.60
N PHE A 292 13.59 -1.08 3.96
CA PHE A 292 13.44 -1.58 2.59
C PHE A 292 13.44 -0.40 1.64
N SER A 293 14.29 -0.46 0.63
CA SER A 293 14.35 0.57 -0.40
C SER A 293 14.47 -0.05 -1.78
N SER A 294 13.80 0.53 -2.76
CA SER A 294 13.94 0.13 -4.16
C SER A 294 14.28 1.32 -5.04
N ILE A 295 15.11 1.06 -6.05
CA ILE A 295 15.34 1.96 -7.18
C ILE A 295 14.75 1.25 -8.40
N SER A 296 13.90 1.94 -9.15
CA SER A 296 13.33 1.42 -10.38
C SER A 296 13.43 2.45 -11.50
N THR A 297 13.71 1.98 -12.71
CA THR A 297 13.88 2.76 -13.94
C THR A 297 12.93 2.29 -15.03
#